data_AF-A0A1L9GTM3-F1
#
_entry.id   AF-A0A1L9GTM3-F1
#
_cell.length_a   1.000
_cell.length_b   1.000
_cell.length_c   1.000
_cell.angle_alpha   90.00
_cell.angle_beta   90.00
_cell.angle_gamma   90.00
#
_symmetry.space_group_name_H-M   'P 1'
#
loop_
_entity.id
_entity.type
_entity.pdbx_description
1 polymer ?
#
loop_
_entity_poly.entity_id
_entity_poly.type
_entity_poly.pdbx_seq_one_letter_code
_entity_poly.pdbx_strand_id
1 'polypeptide(L)'
;MAKDTFTISRQELRRILTIYKVDESSMAKLFSDMEKAHRHINAIAFAGMLEKINLKRDAIVNVLRRLGMDDVTINSTIDSMDEQKLLAESGRIFEATINFS
;
A
#
# COMPACT_ATOMS: atom_id res chain seq x y z
N MET A 1 7.51 9.71 -21.15
CA MET A 1 7.22 8.41 -20.51
C MET A 1 5.75 8.44 -20.14
N ALA A 2 4.93 7.55 -20.69
CA ALA A 2 3.52 7.49 -20.33
C ALA A 2 3.43 7.24 -18.82
N LYS A 3 2.69 8.07 -18.09
CA LYS A 3 2.35 7.80 -16.69
C LYS A 3 1.32 6.66 -16.74
N ASP A 4 1.80 5.43 -16.62
CA ASP A 4 0.94 4.26 -16.64
C ASP A 4 -0.12 4.40 -15.55
N THR A 5 -1.37 4.53 -15.99
CA THR A 5 -2.53 4.64 -15.11
C THR A 5 -3.15 3.26 -15.04
N PHE A 6 -3.02 2.61 -13.90
CA PHE A 6 -3.65 1.32 -13.65
C PHE A 6 -5.07 1.54 -13.14
N THR A 7 -6.02 0.78 -13.68
CA THR A 7 -7.42 0.84 -13.28
C THR A 7 -7.86 -0.51 -12.73
N ILE A 8 -8.67 -0.46 -11.66
CA ILE A 8 -9.31 -1.64 -11.10
C ILE A 8 -10.72 -1.27 -10.66
N SER A 9 -11.70 -2.11 -10.96
CA SER A 9 -13.04 -1.90 -10.45
C SER A 9 -13.11 -2.21 -8.95
N ARG A 10 -14.04 -1.56 -8.25
CA ARG A 10 -14.32 -1.85 -6.84
C ARG A 10 -14.64 -3.34 -6.61
N GLN A 11 -15.36 -3.96 -7.53
CA GLN A 11 -15.74 -5.38 -7.41
C GLN A 11 -14.54 -6.31 -7.56
N GLU A 12 -13.64 -6.03 -8.51
CA GLU A 12 -12.39 -6.79 -8.67
C GLU A 12 -11.50 -6.65 -7.45
N LEU A 13 -11.27 -5.41 -6.98
CA LEU A 13 -10.47 -5.18 -5.79
C LEU A 13 -11.05 -5.90 -4.57
N ARG A 14 -12.38 -5.86 -4.38
CA ARG A 14 -13.05 -6.60 -3.31
C ARG A 14 -12.81 -8.10 -3.39
N ARG A 15 -12.90 -8.70 -4.58
CA ARG A 15 -12.61 -10.14 -4.77
C ARG A 15 -11.17 -10.47 -4.39
N ILE A 16 -10.21 -9.63 -4.80
CA ILE A 16 -8.79 -9.81 -4.45
C ILE A 16 -8.60 -9.75 -2.93
N LEU A 17 -9.16 -8.75 -2.25
CA LEU A 17 -9.04 -8.59 -0.81
C LEU A 17 -9.72 -9.74 -0.03
N THR A 18 -10.84 -10.26 -0.55
CA THR A 18 -11.54 -11.41 0.03
C THR A 18 -10.67 -12.67 0.01
N ILE A 19 -9.88 -12.89 -1.06
CA ILE A 19 -8.93 -14.01 -1.15
C ILE A 19 -7.88 -13.92 -0.04
N TYR A 20 -7.46 -12.71 0.32
CA TYR A 20 -6.54 -12.44 1.43
C TYR A 20 -7.22 -12.37 2.80
N LYS A 21 -8.51 -12.75 2.90
CA LYS A 21 -9.29 -12.79 4.14
C LYS A 21 -9.36 -11.44 4.87
N VAL A 22 -9.31 -10.34 4.12
CA VAL A 22 -9.58 -9.01 4.66
C VAL A 22 -11.04 -8.97 5.10
N ASP A 23 -11.31 -8.48 6.29
CA ASP A 23 -12.68 -8.37 6.79
C ASP A 23 -13.44 -7.22 6.09
N GLU A 24 -14.77 -7.33 6.09
CA GLU A 24 -15.63 -6.38 5.39
C GLU A 24 -15.53 -4.95 5.94
N SER A 25 -15.26 -4.78 7.24
CA SER A 25 -15.12 -3.46 7.85
C SER A 25 -13.85 -2.75 7.39
N SER A 26 -12.73 -3.49 7.28
CA SER A 26 -11.47 -3.02 6.73
C SER A 26 -11.59 -2.68 5.25
N MET A 27 -12.27 -3.53 4.46
CA MET A 27 -12.54 -3.24 3.04
C MET A 27 -13.41 -1.98 2.88
N ALA A 28 -14.45 -1.82 3.70
CA ALA A 28 -15.30 -0.64 3.67
C ALA A 28 -14.52 0.65 4.00
N LYS A 29 -13.62 0.60 4.98
CA LYS A 29 -12.72 1.71 5.31
C LYS A 29 -11.79 2.05 4.15
N LEU A 30 -11.15 1.06 3.54
CA LEU A 30 -10.28 1.26 2.37
C LEU A 30 -11.05 1.96 1.24
N PHE A 31 -12.25 1.47 0.87
CA PHE A 31 -13.02 2.09 -0.20
C PHE A 31 -13.46 3.51 0.13
N SER A 32 -13.80 3.80 1.39
CA SER A 32 -14.11 5.16 1.84
C SER A 32 -12.90 6.09 1.68
N ASP A 33 -11.71 5.63 2.07
CA ASP A 33 -10.49 6.42 1.95
C ASP A 33 -10.08 6.62 0.48
N MET A 34 -10.34 5.64 -0.39
CA MET A 34 -10.12 5.78 -1.84
C MET A 34 -11.09 6.78 -2.50
N GLU A 35 -12.36 6.80 -2.09
CA GLU A 35 -13.34 7.78 -2.59
C GLU A 35 -12.96 9.22 -2.17
N LYS A 36 -12.47 9.41 -0.93
CA LYS A 36 -11.98 10.72 -0.46
C LYS A 36 -10.78 11.22 -1.26
N ALA A 37 -9.93 10.32 -1.74
CA ALA A 37 -8.79 10.65 -2.59
C ALA A 37 -9.16 10.90 -4.07
N HIS A 38 -10.44 11.19 -4.36
CA HIS A 38 -10.97 11.38 -5.71
C HIS A 38 -10.70 10.21 -6.68
N ARG A 39 -10.48 9.00 -6.15
CA ARG A 39 -10.18 7.77 -6.93
C ARG A 39 -8.90 7.84 -7.77
N HIS A 40 -8.06 8.85 -7.57
CA HIS A 40 -6.75 9.00 -8.20
C HIS A 40 -5.68 8.91 -7.12
N ILE A 41 -5.14 7.72 -6.93
CA ILE A 41 -4.20 7.41 -5.86
C ILE A 41 -2.92 6.93 -6.50
N ASN A 42 -1.78 7.50 -6.10
CA ASN A 42 -0.50 6.99 -6.57
C ASN A 42 -0.22 5.60 -5.97
N ALA A 43 0.58 4.79 -6.65
CA ALA A 43 0.82 3.40 -6.26
C ALA A 43 1.39 3.26 -4.84
N ILE A 44 2.25 4.19 -4.40
CA ILE A 44 2.87 4.19 -3.07
C ILE A 44 1.81 4.40 -1.98
N ALA A 45 0.95 5.41 -2.15
CA ALA A 45 -0.15 5.69 -1.23
C ALA A 45 -1.16 4.55 -1.20
N PHE A 46 -1.44 3.94 -2.35
CA PHE A 46 -2.31 2.75 -2.43
C PHE A 46 -1.71 1.56 -1.67
N ALA A 47 -0.41 1.27 -1.86
CA ALA A 47 0.28 0.21 -1.12
C ALA A 47 0.24 0.45 0.40
N GLY A 48 0.48 1.70 0.84
CA GLY A 48 0.36 2.07 2.26
C GLY A 48 -1.07 1.95 2.80
N MET A 49 -2.11 2.20 1.99
CA MET A 49 -3.50 1.96 2.38
C MET A 49 -3.79 0.47 2.56
N LEU A 50 -3.26 -0.40 1.70
CA LEU A 50 -3.38 -1.85 1.83
C LEU A 50 -2.68 -2.36 3.10
N GLU A 51 -1.53 -1.82 3.42
CA GLU A 51 -0.83 -2.17 4.66
C GLU A 51 -1.62 -1.75 5.92
N LYS A 52 -2.24 -0.55 5.90
CA LYS A 52 -3.07 -0.05 7.01
C LYS A 52 -4.30 -0.92 7.32
N ILE A 53 -4.74 -1.74 6.37
CA ILE A 53 -5.80 -2.74 6.57
C ILE A 53 -5.23 -4.14 6.84
N ASN A 54 -3.98 -4.22 7.30
CA ASN A 54 -3.26 -5.43 7.68
C ASN A 54 -2.99 -6.43 6.54
N LEU A 55 -2.91 -5.98 5.28
CA LEU A 55 -2.32 -6.84 4.25
C LEU A 55 -0.81 -6.98 4.50
N LYS A 56 -0.34 -8.22 4.45
CA LYS A 56 1.08 -8.53 4.46
C LYS A 56 1.75 -8.11 3.15
N ARG A 57 3.06 -7.84 3.19
CA ARG A 57 3.86 -7.36 2.04
C ARG A 57 3.71 -8.24 0.79
N ASP A 58 3.73 -9.56 0.96
CA ASP A 58 3.52 -10.55 -0.11
C ASP A 58 2.12 -10.44 -0.74
N ALA A 59 1.08 -10.21 0.08
CA ALA A 59 -0.26 -9.96 -0.41
C ALA A 59 -0.31 -8.63 -1.18
N ILE A 60 0.29 -7.55 -0.66
CA ILE A 60 0.35 -6.24 -1.32
C ILE A 60 1.01 -6.37 -2.70
N VAL A 61 2.18 -7.00 -2.79
CA VAL A 61 2.88 -7.25 -4.06
C VAL A 61 1.98 -7.98 -5.05
N ASN A 62 1.24 -8.99 -4.61
CA ASN A 62 0.33 -9.72 -5.48
C ASN A 62 -0.89 -8.89 -5.90
N VAL A 63 -1.41 -7.99 -5.05
CA VAL A 63 -2.44 -7.02 -5.45
C VAL A 63 -1.90 -6.12 -6.55
N LEU A 64 -0.73 -5.52 -6.36
CA LEU A 64 -0.10 -4.62 -7.34
C LEU A 64 0.17 -5.34 -8.68
N ARG A 65 0.65 -6.58 -8.64
CA ARG A 65 0.83 -7.40 -9.84
C ARG A 65 -0.49 -7.66 -10.58
N ARG A 66 -1.58 -7.89 -9.85
CA ARG A 66 -2.93 -8.05 -10.43
C ARG A 66 -3.49 -6.77 -11.05
N LEU A 67 -2.97 -5.59 -10.67
CA LEU A 67 -3.26 -4.32 -11.35
C LEU A 67 -2.54 -4.18 -12.69
N GLY A 68 -1.60 -5.08 -13.00
CA GLY A 68 -0.79 -5.04 -14.22
C GLY A 68 0.55 -4.32 -14.04
N MET A 69 0.95 -4.00 -12.81
CA MET A 69 2.28 -3.46 -12.53
C MET A 69 3.34 -4.55 -12.73
N ASP A 70 4.45 -4.20 -13.39
CA ASP A 70 5.61 -5.08 -13.52
C ASP A 70 6.45 -5.14 -12.23
N ASP A 71 7.29 -6.16 -12.10
CA ASP A 71 8.07 -6.39 -10.88
C ASP A 71 9.06 -5.25 -10.56
N VAL A 72 9.58 -4.53 -11.56
CA VAL A 72 10.49 -3.39 -11.34
C VAL A 72 9.72 -2.24 -10.70
N THR A 73 8.55 -1.91 -11.26
CA THR A 73 7.67 -0.87 -10.72
C THR A 73 7.14 -1.24 -9.34
N ILE A 74 6.81 -2.52 -9.09
CA ILE A 74 6.37 -2.99 -7.78
C ILE A 74 7.48 -2.82 -6.74
N ASN A 75 8.71 -3.27 -7.05
CA ASN A 75 9.83 -3.15 -6.11
C ASN A 75 10.10 -1.67 -5.79
N SER A 76 10.15 -0.81 -6.80
CA SER A 76 10.30 0.64 -6.60
C SER A 76 9.18 1.23 -5.74
N THR A 77 7.92 0.83 -5.96
CA THR A 77 6.78 1.30 -5.16
C THR A 77 6.91 0.91 -3.69
N ILE A 78 7.31 -0.34 -3.45
CA ILE A 78 7.47 -0.90 -2.11
C ILE A 78 8.65 -0.24 -1.38
N ASP A 79 9.78 -0.04 -2.06
CA ASP A 79 10.95 0.63 -1.48
C ASP A 79 10.63 2.09 -1.12
N SER A 80 9.95 2.82 -2.02
CA SER A 80 9.51 4.19 -1.75
C SER A 80 8.47 4.27 -0.63
N MET A 81 7.63 3.24 -0.45
CA MET A 81 6.70 3.16 0.68
C MET A 81 7.47 3.03 2.00
N ASP A 82 8.49 2.18 2.06
CA ASP A 82 9.32 2.00 3.24
C ASP A 82 10.15 3.26 3.56
N GLU A 83 10.69 3.92 2.53
CA GLU A 83 11.39 5.21 2.67
C GLU A 83 10.48 6.29 3.26
N GLN A 84 9.22 6.40 2.79
CA GLN A 84 8.27 7.36 3.34
C GLN A 84 7.96 7.11 4.82
N LYS A 85 7.93 5.85 5.27
CA LYS A 85 7.75 5.53 6.68
C LYS A 85 8.96 5.94 7.50
N LEU A 86 10.16 5.61 7.03
CA LEU A 86 11.41 6.00 7.69
C LEU A 86 11.51 7.52 7.83
N LEU A 87 11.15 8.29 6.79
CA LEU A 87 11.12 9.75 6.84
C LEU A 87 10.04 10.30 7.78
N ALA A 88 8.87 9.64 7.84
CA ALA A 88 7.82 10.02 8.79
C ALA A 88 8.22 9.74 10.25
N GLU A 89 9.01 8.68 10.47
CA GLU A 89 9.59 8.34 11.76
C GLU A 89 10.83 9.19 12.08
N SER A 90 11.56 9.69 11.07
CA SER A 90 12.77 10.51 11.27
C SER A 90 12.52 11.86 11.92
N GLY A 91 11.29 12.39 11.81
CA GLY A 91 10.84 13.53 12.61
C GLY A 91 10.66 13.21 14.11
N ARG A 92 10.76 11.93 14.51
CA ARG A 92 10.62 11.40 15.88
C ARG A 92 11.80 10.51 16.29
N ILE A 93 12.92 10.51 15.56
CA ILE A 93 14.11 9.76 15.98
C ILE A 93 14.69 10.45 17.22
N PHE A 94 14.38 9.90 18.39
CA PHE A 94 15.24 10.03 19.55
C PHE A 94 16.43 9.10 19.32
N GLU A 95 17.63 9.63 19.46
CA GLU A 95 18.88 8.86 19.41
C GLU A 95 18.95 7.97 20.66
N ALA A 96 18.37 6.78 20.59
CA ALA A 96 18.41 5.80 21.66
C ALA A 96 19.64 4.89 21.48
N THR A 97 20.73 5.22 22.18
CA THR A 97 21.89 4.33 22.28
C THR A 97 21.68 3.37 23.45
N ILE A 98 21.57 2.06 23.19
CA ILE A 98 21.55 1.05 24.25
C ILE A 98 23.00 0.60 24.49
N ASN A 99 23.53 0.96 25.66
CA ASN A 99 24.85 0.54 26.11
C ASN A 99 24.70 -0.71 27.00
N PHE A 100 25.36 -1.80 26.63
CA PHE A 100 25.38 -3.06 27.39
C PHE A 100 26.59 -3.18 28.33
N SER A 101 27.26 -2.06 28.62
CA SER A 101 28.40 -1.99 29.53
C SER A 101 28.03 -2.37 30.96
#